data_AF-A0AAJ2J6K8-F1
#
_entry.id   AF-A0AAJ2J6K8-F1
#
_cell.length_a   1.000
_cell.length_b   1.000
_cell.length_c   1.000
_cell.angle_alpha   90.00
_cell.angle_beta   90.00
_cell.angle_gamma   90.00
#
_symmetry.space_group_name_H-M   'P 1'
#
loop_
_entity.id
_entity.type
_entity.pdbx_description
1 polymer ?
#
loop_
_entity_poly.entity_id
_entity_poly.type
_entity_poly.pdbx_seq_one_letter_code
_entity_poly.pdbx_strand_id
1 'polypeptide(L)'
;MSKICFETGIDRLNWTVDTRIDDALEFILTNTGSRQGCLLALKSHYYAKSLLSWFKDGDLEQLRQHAYTSAKLDRLYTQRASSEWQGAFCHFMALISDHEPLISWHSQFISPLYRVTGGKAVRNRVGCPEYHAFQAILALQGKWDLLGERAEYILANPPGQKMAKYQIDQEFYLALAKGDVPAMEQVLNSLTGPKAKKCGDQ
;
A
#
# COMPACT_ATOMS: atom_id res chain seq x y z
N MET A 1 -29.01 -9.08 8.32
CA MET A 1 -27.60 -8.79 8.59
C MET A 1 -26.81 -9.22 7.36
N SER A 2 -26.40 -8.28 6.52
CA SER A 2 -25.68 -8.60 5.27
C SER A 2 -24.21 -8.84 5.58
N LYS A 3 -23.70 -10.03 5.24
CA LYS A 3 -22.31 -10.44 5.46
C LYS A 3 -21.42 -9.68 4.48
N ILE A 4 -20.34 -9.08 4.98
CA ILE A 4 -19.16 -8.77 4.18
C ILE A 4 -18.77 -10.08 3.48
N CYS A 5 -18.57 -10.07 2.16
CA CYS A 5 -18.20 -11.28 1.41
C CYS A 5 -16.71 -11.61 1.61
N PHE A 6 -16.34 -11.91 2.86
CA PHE A 6 -15.02 -12.42 3.24
C PHE A 6 -14.64 -13.63 2.39
N GLU A 7 -15.62 -14.49 2.10
CA GLU A 7 -15.47 -15.72 1.31
C GLU A 7 -14.91 -15.41 -0.09
N THR A 8 -15.45 -14.43 -0.83
CA THR A 8 -14.91 -14.05 -2.15
C THR A 8 -13.50 -13.45 -2.09
N GLY A 9 -13.16 -12.75 -1.01
CA GLY A 9 -11.81 -12.21 -0.79
C GLY A 9 -10.78 -13.32 -0.55
N ILE A 10 -11.12 -14.26 0.34
CA ILE A 10 -10.28 -15.43 0.65
C ILE A 10 -10.10 -16.33 -0.56
N ASP A 11 -11.17 -16.60 -1.32
CA ASP A 11 -11.10 -17.43 -2.53
C ASP A 11 -10.16 -16.84 -3.57
N ARG A 12 -10.21 -15.51 -3.77
CA ARG A 12 -9.29 -14.81 -4.67
C ARG A 12 -7.83 -14.90 -4.21
N LEU A 13 -7.60 -14.81 -2.91
CA LEU A 13 -6.25 -14.95 -2.35
C LEU A 13 -5.75 -16.39 -2.53
N ASN A 14 -6.58 -17.40 -2.26
CA ASN A 14 -6.24 -18.81 -2.49
C ASN A 14 -5.88 -19.07 -3.95
N TRP A 15 -6.70 -18.61 -4.90
CA TRP A 15 -6.41 -18.75 -6.34
C TRP A 15 -5.05 -18.14 -6.73
N THR A 16 -4.69 -17.00 -6.13
CA THR A 16 -3.40 -16.33 -6.38
C THR A 16 -2.24 -17.15 -5.81
N VAL A 17 -2.42 -17.80 -4.67
CA VAL A 17 -1.41 -18.67 -4.05
C VAL A 17 -1.28 -19.99 -4.80
N ASP A 18 -2.39 -20.57 -5.26
CA ASP A 18 -2.43 -21.83 -5.99
C ASP A 18 -1.86 -21.72 -7.40
N THR A 19 -1.78 -20.50 -7.94
CA THR A 19 -1.07 -20.22 -9.18
C THR A 19 0.41 -20.60 -8.99
N ARG A 20 0.86 -21.64 -9.69
CA ARG A 20 2.23 -22.16 -9.58
C ARG A 20 3.23 -21.07 -9.98
N ILE A 21 4.16 -20.80 -9.07
CA ILE A 21 5.27 -19.85 -9.28
C ILE A 21 6.59 -20.54 -9.67
N ASP A 22 6.56 -21.87 -9.84
CA ASP A 22 7.74 -22.69 -10.15
C ASP A 22 8.44 -22.20 -11.42
N ASP A 23 7.68 -21.94 -12.49
CA ASP A 23 8.20 -21.41 -13.76
C ASP A 23 8.88 -20.05 -13.57
N ALA A 24 8.33 -19.18 -12.71
CA ALA A 24 8.92 -17.87 -12.43
C ALA A 24 10.27 -18.00 -11.69
N LEU A 25 10.41 -18.99 -10.81
CA LEU A 25 11.68 -19.29 -10.16
C LEU A 25 12.68 -19.89 -11.15
N GLU A 26 12.25 -20.85 -11.96
CA GLU A 26 13.09 -21.48 -12.99
C GLU A 26 13.63 -20.45 -13.98
N PHE A 27 12.78 -19.56 -14.49
CA PHE A 27 13.18 -18.47 -15.39
C PHE A 27 14.19 -17.52 -14.74
N ILE A 28 14.03 -17.18 -13.46
CA ILE A 28 15.03 -16.37 -12.74
C ILE A 28 16.36 -17.12 -12.59
N LEU A 29 16.33 -18.39 -12.21
CA LEU A 29 17.52 -19.22 -11.96
C LEU A 29 18.31 -19.50 -13.25
N THR A 30 17.60 -19.74 -14.35
CA THR A 30 18.20 -19.99 -15.68
C THR A 30 18.47 -18.71 -16.47
N ASN A 31 18.08 -17.54 -15.92
CA ASN A 31 18.15 -16.25 -16.59
C ASN A 31 17.46 -16.23 -17.97
N THR A 32 16.30 -16.89 -18.05
CA THR A 32 15.44 -16.94 -19.25
C THR A 32 14.12 -16.20 -18.98
N GLY A 33 13.31 -15.99 -20.02
CA GLY A 33 12.01 -15.32 -19.88
C GLY A 33 12.07 -13.86 -19.42
N SER A 34 10.93 -13.34 -18.95
CA SER A 34 10.84 -11.96 -18.44
C SER A 34 11.11 -11.92 -16.94
N ARG A 35 12.29 -11.43 -16.55
CA ARG A 35 12.63 -11.22 -15.14
C ARG A 35 11.62 -10.32 -14.41
N GLN A 36 11.13 -9.27 -15.07
CA GLN A 36 10.12 -8.37 -14.49
C GLN A 36 8.79 -9.09 -14.26
N GLY A 37 8.34 -9.89 -15.23
CA GLY A 37 7.14 -10.73 -15.09
C GLY A 37 7.26 -11.73 -13.95
N CYS A 38 8.44 -12.37 -13.82
CA CYS A 38 8.71 -13.32 -12.75
C CYS A 38 8.68 -12.64 -11.37
N LEU A 39 9.32 -11.47 -11.21
CA LEU A 39 9.28 -10.70 -9.96
C LEU A 39 7.85 -10.27 -9.59
N LEU A 40 7.03 -9.87 -10.57
CA LEU A 40 5.65 -9.48 -10.33
C LEU A 40 4.78 -10.68 -9.89
N ALA A 41 4.96 -11.85 -10.51
CA ALA A 41 4.27 -13.08 -10.12
C ALA A 41 4.62 -13.49 -8.69
N LEU A 42 5.91 -13.55 -8.37
CA LEU A 42 6.40 -13.86 -7.03
C LEU A 42 5.90 -12.85 -5.99
N LYS A 43 5.96 -11.54 -6.29
CA LYS A 43 5.48 -10.49 -5.39
C LYS A 43 4.01 -10.71 -5.03
N SER A 44 3.18 -10.98 -6.04
CA SER A 44 1.74 -11.17 -5.91
C SER A 44 1.41 -12.43 -5.10
N HIS A 45 2.15 -13.51 -5.32
CA HIS A 45 2.02 -14.75 -4.55
C HIS A 45 2.31 -14.52 -3.06
N TYR A 46 3.44 -13.90 -2.71
CA TYR A 46 3.79 -13.63 -1.31
C TYR A 46 2.90 -12.57 -0.65
N TYR A 47 2.39 -11.59 -1.42
CA TYR A 47 1.36 -10.67 -0.94
C TYR A 47 0.10 -11.44 -0.52
N ALA A 48 -0.37 -12.36 -1.36
CA ALA A 48 -1.57 -13.15 -1.07
C ALA A 48 -1.37 -14.08 0.14
N LYS A 49 -0.21 -14.76 0.22
CA LYS A 49 0.16 -15.58 1.39
C LYS A 49 0.18 -14.76 2.69
N SER A 50 0.74 -13.56 2.66
CA SER A 50 0.80 -12.66 3.82
C SER A 50 -0.61 -12.36 4.35
N LEU A 51 -1.55 -11.99 3.47
CA LEU A 51 -2.93 -11.72 3.87
C LEU A 51 -3.66 -12.98 4.36
N LEU A 52 -3.46 -14.14 3.72
CA LEU A 52 -4.06 -15.39 4.18
C LEU A 52 -3.57 -15.79 5.58
N SER A 53 -2.26 -15.69 5.85
CA SER A 53 -1.71 -15.99 7.17
C SER A 53 -2.41 -15.21 8.28
N TRP A 54 -2.76 -13.93 8.03
CA TRP A 54 -3.52 -13.15 9.00
C TRP A 54 -5.02 -13.48 9.02
N PHE A 55 -5.71 -13.36 7.87
CA PHE A 55 -7.17 -13.43 7.84
C PHE A 55 -7.74 -14.83 8.00
N LYS A 56 -6.97 -15.88 7.66
CA LYS A 56 -7.38 -17.28 7.77
C LYS A 56 -6.81 -17.92 9.03
N ASP A 57 -5.51 -17.73 9.27
CA ASP A 57 -4.78 -18.51 10.26
C ASP A 57 -4.46 -17.72 11.54
N GLY A 58 -4.64 -16.38 11.54
CA GLY A 58 -4.29 -15.52 12.67
C GLY A 58 -2.78 -15.45 12.98
N ASP A 59 -1.95 -15.86 12.02
CA ASP A 59 -0.51 -16.03 12.18
C ASP A 59 0.24 -14.73 11.82
N LEU A 60 0.60 -13.97 12.85
CA LEU A 60 1.36 -12.73 12.71
C LEU A 60 2.80 -12.93 12.27
N GLU A 61 3.43 -14.05 12.61
CA GLU A 61 4.82 -14.33 12.23
C GLU A 61 4.90 -14.59 10.73
N GLN A 62 4.02 -15.44 10.22
CA GLN A 62 3.93 -15.74 8.79
C GLN A 62 3.42 -14.54 7.98
N LEU A 63 2.50 -13.75 8.52
CA LEU A 63 2.09 -12.46 7.95
C LEU A 63 3.31 -11.59 7.65
N ARG A 64 4.16 -11.37 8.67
CA ARG A 64 5.37 -10.53 8.58
C ARG A 64 6.40 -11.12 7.62
N GLN A 65 6.67 -12.42 7.71
CA GLN A 65 7.66 -13.09 6.86
C GLN A 65 7.27 -13.07 5.37
N HIS A 66 5.99 -13.26 5.06
CA HIS A 66 5.49 -13.16 3.69
C HIS A 66 5.44 -11.70 3.21
N ALA A 67 5.08 -10.76 4.06
CA ALA A 67 5.12 -9.33 3.75
C ALA A 67 6.55 -8.86 3.43
N TYR A 68 7.53 -9.28 4.23
CA TYR A 68 8.95 -9.05 4.00
C TYR A 68 9.40 -9.53 2.61
N THR A 69 9.02 -10.76 2.27
CA THR A 69 9.37 -11.36 0.98
C THR A 69 8.73 -10.60 -0.18
N SER A 70 7.44 -10.25 -0.06
CA SER A 70 6.72 -9.46 -1.07
C SER A 70 7.35 -8.07 -1.26
N ALA A 71 7.65 -7.35 -0.17
CA ALA A 71 8.26 -6.03 -0.22
C ALA A 71 9.70 -6.07 -0.77
N LYS A 72 10.49 -7.11 -0.48
CA LYS A 72 11.79 -7.32 -1.13
C LYS A 72 11.68 -7.51 -2.64
N LEU A 73 10.72 -8.32 -3.09
CA LEU A 73 10.47 -8.53 -4.52
C LEU A 73 10.00 -7.24 -5.19
N ASP A 74 9.17 -6.44 -4.51
CA ASP A 74 8.76 -5.12 -4.98
C ASP A 74 9.95 -4.18 -5.13
N ARG A 75 10.86 -4.13 -4.15
CA ARG A 75 12.13 -3.39 -4.28
C ARG A 75 12.94 -3.85 -5.50
N LEU A 76 13.09 -5.16 -5.70
CA LEU A 76 13.85 -5.71 -6.83
C LEU A 76 13.22 -5.34 -8.19
N TYR A 77 11.89 -5.28 -8.25
CA TYR A 77 11.11 -4.89 -9.40
C TYR A 77 11.25 -3.38 -9.68
N THR A 78 10.94 -2.55 -8.69
CA THR A 78 10.84 -1.09 -8.79
C THR A 78 12.19 -0.40 -8.98
N GLN A 79 13.28 -0.91 -8.37
CA GLN A 79 14.62 -0.35 -8.55
C GLN A 79 15.09 -0.38 -10.02
N ARG A 80 14.51 -1.27 -10.85
CA ARG A 80 14.79 -1.36 -12.30
C ARG A 80 13.69 -0.75 -13.15
N ALA A 81 12.44 -0.73 -12.67
CA ALA A 81 11.28 -0.16 -13.35
C ALA A 81 10.92 1.23 -12.78
N SER A 82 11.76 2.23 -13.07
CA SER A 82 11.67 3.58 -12.49
C SER A 82 10.49 4.46 -12.97
N SER A 83 9.62 3.96 -13.86
CA SER A 83 8.55 4.75 -14.51
C SER A 83 7.14 4.46 -14.01
N GLU A 84 6.95 3.49 -13.11
CA GLU A 84 5.61 3.15 -12.62
C GLU A 84 5.14 4.08 -11.50
N TRP A 85 3.86 4.44 -11.55
CA TRP A 85 3.20 5.20 -10.49
C TRP A 85 3.24 4.46 -9.14
N GLN A 86 3.56 5.16 -8.06
CA GLN A 86 3.56 4.61 -6.71
C GLN A 86 2.68 5.45 -5.79
N GLY A 87 1.57 4.84 -5.33
CA GLY A 87 0.69 5.42 -4.32
C GLY A 87 1.03 4.89 -2.92
N ALA A 88 0.28 5.36 -1.92
CA ALA A 88 0.46 4.96 -0.52
C ALA A 88 0.47 3.43 -0.31
N PHE A 89 -0.40 2.70 -1.01
CA PHE A 89 -0.54 1.25 -0.89
C PHE A 89 0.75 0.48 -1.26
N CYS A 90 1.64 1.08 -2.06
CA CYS A 90 2.90 0.44 -2.48
C CYS A 90 3.86 0.18 -1.30
N HIS A 91 3.66 0.88 -0.17
CA HIS A 91 4.50 0.75 1.02
C HIS A 91 3.94 -0.22 2.06
N PHE A 92 2.73 -0.73 1.84
CA PHE A 92 1.97 -1.50 2.85
C PHE A 92 2.71 -2.77 3.30
N MET A 93 3.23 -3.57 2.37
CA MET A 93 3.95 -4.80 2.72
C MET A 93 5.29 -4.52 3.42
N ALA A 94 5.94 -3.38 3.12
CA ALA A 94 7.14 -2.98 3.84
C ALA A 94 6.83 -2.65 5.30
N LEU A 95 5.73 -1.93 5.56
CA LEU A 95 5.26 -1.64 6.92
C LEU A 95 4.89 -2.92 7.68
N ILE A 96 4.08 -3.80 7.09
CA ILE A 96 3.68 -5.06 7.73
C ILE A 96 4.89 -5.93 8.06
N SER A 97 5.93 -5.90 7.23
CA SER A 97 7.12 -6.73 7.45
C SER A 97 7.87 -6.44 8.75
N ASP A 98 7.65 -5.27 9.35
CA ASP A 98 8.34 -4.82 10.58
C ASP A 98 9.88 -4.84 10.44
N HIS A 99 10.38 -4.71 9.21
CA HIS A 99 11.80 -4.77 8.90
C HIS A 99 12.35 -3.38 8.57
N GLU A 100 12.92 -2.73 9.58
CA GLU A 100 13.35 -1.32 9.54
C GLU A 100 14.19 -0.94 8.30
N PRO A 101 15.23 -1.70 7.89
CA PRO A 101 15.99 -1.35 6.69
C PRO A 101 15.16 -1.36 5.39
N LEU A 102 14.08 -2.14 5.34
CA LEU A 102 13.21 -2.23 4.17
C LEU A 102 12.20 -1.07 4.17
N ILE A 103 11.64 -0.73 5.33
CA ILE A 103 10.82 0.47 5.55
C ILE A 103 11.61 1.72 5.16
N SER A 104 12.83 1.85 5.67
CA SER A 104 13.73 2.97 5.35
C SER A 104 14.05 3.05 3.85
N TRP A 105 14.19 1.93 3.14
CA TRP A 105 14.42 1.96 1.70
C TRP A 105 13.17 2.46 0.96
N HIS A 106 11.99 1.95 1.30
CA HIS A 106 10.72 2.36 0.69
C HIS A 106 10.40 3.83 0.96
N SER A 107 10.74 4.36 2.15
CA SER A 107 10.52 5.78 2.50
C SER A 107 11.41 6.73 1.71
N GLN A 108 12.55 6.24 1.20
CA GLN A 108 13.49 7.01 0.37
C GLN A 108 13.23 6.84 -1.13
N PHE A 109 12.50 5.81 -1.54
CA PHE A 109 12.18 5.53 -2.93
C PHE A 109 11.07 6.47 -3.44
N ILE A 110 11.44 7.72 -3.69
CA ILE A 110 10.54 8.81 -4.13
C ILE A 110 10.70 9.15 -5.62
N SER A 111 11.56 8.43 -6.34
CA SER A 111 11.87 8.71 -7.76
C SER A 111 10.63 8.75 -8.65
N PRO A 112 9.64 7.84 -8.52
CA PRO A 112 8.42 7.91 -9.33
C PRO A 112 7.61 9.19 -9.13
N LEU A 113 7.60 9.75 -7.91
CA LEU A 113 6.92 11.01 -7.61
C LEU A 113 7.56 12.22 -8.27
N TYR A 114 8.81 12.12 -8.74
CA TYR A 114 9.50 13.21 -9.43
C TYR A 114 9.67 12.99 -10.93
N ARG A 115 9.94 11.75 -11.35
CA ARG A 115 10.27 11.42 -12.73
C ARG A 115 9.04 11.41 -13.65
N VAL A 116 7.88 10.98 -13.14
CA VAL A 116 6.65 10.85 -13.96
C VAL A 116 5.89 12.19 -14.06
N THR A 117 6.15 13.13 -13.15
CA THR A 117 5.18 14.20 -12.81
C THR A 117 5.74 15.60 -12.97
N GLY A 118 7.02 15.76 -13.38
CA GLY A 118 7.65 17.08 -13.56
C GLY A 118 8.36 17.64 -12.32
N GLY A 119 8.73 16.79 -11.35
CA GLY A 119 9.66 17.13 -10.28
C GLY A 119 9.05 17.68 -8.98
N LYS A 120 9.88 18.32 -8.15
CA LYS A 120 9.57 18.70 -6.75
C LYS A 120 8.34 19.59 -6.58
N ALA A 121 7.95 20.35 -7.60
CA ALA A 121 6.82 21.26 -7.55
C ALA A 121 5.47 20.51 -7.50
N VAL A 122 5.36 19.36 -8.17
CA VAL A 122 4.05 18.71 -8.36
C VAL A 122 3.57 18.00 -7.09
N ARG A 123 4.45 17.40 -6.30
CA ARG A 123 4.07 16.82 -4.98
C ARG A 123 3.55 17.85 -3.95
N ASN A 124 3.77 19.14 -4.20
CA ASN A 124 3.27 20.23 -3.36
C ASN A 124 2.01 20.87 -3.93
N ARG A 125 1.60 20.50 -5.15
CA ARG A 125 0.36 20.99 -5.75
C ARG A 125 -0.83 20.30 -5.09
N VAL A 126 -1.63 21.06 -4.36
CA VAL A 126 -2.86 20.56 -3.74
C VAL A 126 -3.80 20.01 -4.80
N GLY A 127 -4.44 18.87 -4.51
CA GLY A 127 -5.44 18.26 -5.38
C GLY A 127 -4.87 17.42 -6.54
N CYS A 128 -3.59 17.05 -6.50
CA CYS A 128 -3.03 16.03 -7.40
C CYS A 128 -2.73 14.71 -6.67
N PRO A 129 -2.71 13.57 -7.37
CA PRO A 129 -2.37 12.27 -6.78
C PRO A 129 -1.00 12.26 -6.06
N GLU A 130 -0.04 13.03 -6.54
CA GLU A 130 1.33 13.12 -5.99
C GLU A 130 1.34 13.71 -4.60
N TYR A 131 0.48 14.71 -4.37
CA TYR A 131 0.32 15.32 -3.06
C TYR A 131 -0.10 14.28 -2.02
N HIS A 132 -1.06 13.41 -2.38
CA HIS A 132 -1.57 12.37 -1.49
C HIS A 132 -0.58 11.21 -1.32
N ALA A 133 0.07 10.77 -2.40
CA ALA A 133 1.09 9.73 -2.32
C ALA A 133 2.28 10.18 -1.45
N PHE A 134 2.64 11.46 -1.46
CA PHE A 134 3.71 12.00 -0.64
C PHE A 134 3.39 12.00 0.87
N GLN A 135 2.11 12.07 1.28
CA GLN A 135 1.73 11.97 2.70
C GLN A 135 2.17 10.62 3.30
N ALA A 136 2.00 9.51 2.58
CA ALA A 136 2.46 8.19 3.03
C ALA A 136 3.98 8.14 3.23
N ILE A 137 4.74 8.79 2.35
CA ILE A 137 6.20 8.92 2.49
C ILE A 137 6.56 9.74 3.73
N LEU A 138 5.86 10.85 4.00
CA LEU A 138 6.10 11.65 5.21
C LEU A 138 5.84 10.83 6.47
N ALA A 139 4.78 10.03 6.48
CA ALA A 139 4.49 9.11 7.58
C ALA A 139 5.60 8.08 7.77
N LEU A 140 6.07 7.43 6.69
CA LEU A 140 7.19 6.48 6.74
C LEU A 140 8.51 7.10 7.20
N GLN A 141 8.70 8.41 6.96
CA GLN A 141 9.89 9.16 7.39
C GLN A 141 9.76 9.72 8.81
N GLY A 142 8.63 9.52 9.49
CA GLY A 142 8.36 10.09 10.80
C GLY A 142 8.26 11.62 10.82
N LYS A 143 7.90 12.25 9.69
CA LYS A 143 7.78 13.71 9.56
C LYS A 143 6.42 14.20 10.00
N TRP A 144 6.11 14.01 11.28
CA TRP A 144 4.78 14.22 11.85
C TRP A 144 4.28 15.66 11.73
N ASP A 145 5.11 16.66 12.03
CA ASP A 145 4.72 18.07 11.95
C ASP A 145 4.25 18.45 10.53
N LEU A 146 5.07 18.12 9.53
CA LEU A 146 4.75 18.41 8.13
C LEU A 146 3.57 17.57 7.61
N LEU A 147 3.43 16.32 8.05
CA LEU A 147 2.29 15.49 7.72
C LEU A 147 0.99 16.10 8.26
N GLY A 148 1.02 16.54 9.52
CA GLY A 148 -0.09 17.19 10.21
C GLY A 148 -0.50 18.50 9.54
N GLU A 149 0.45 19.40 9.31
CA GLU A 149 0.20 20.70 8.64
C GLU A 149 -0.49 20.50 7.27
N ARG A 150 0.00 19.54 6.48
CA ARG A 150 -0.57 19.22 5.17
C ARG A 150 -1.97 18.63 5.28
N ALA A 151 -2.19 17.72 6.22
CA ALA A 151 -3.49 17.12 6.45
C ALA A 151 -4.52 18.17 6.91
N GLU A 152 -4.15 19.04 7.86
CA GLU A 152 -4.98 20.15 8.33
C GLU A 152 -5.33 21.10 7.18
N TYR A 153 -4.35 21.45 6.34
CA TYR A 153 -4.59 22.32 5.18
C TYR A 153 -5.66 21.74 4.24
N ILE A 154 -5.58 20.44 3.91
CA ILE A 154 -6.56 19.78 3.04
C ILE A 154 -7.94 19.68 3.70
N LEU A 155 -8.00 19.39 5.00
CA LEU A 155 -9.27 19.32 5.73
C LEU A 155 -9.95 20.70 5.81
N ALA A 156 -9.17 21.77 5.99
CA ALA A 156 -9.66 23.15 5.98
C ALA A 156 -9.99 23.65 4.56
N ASN A 157 -9.30 23.14 3.54
CA ASN A 157 -9.47 23.53 2.14
C ASN A 157 -9.68 22.29 1.25
N PRO A 158 -10.85 21.62 1.35
CA PRO A 158 -11.07 20.38 0.63
C PRO A 158 -10.90 20.57 -0.88
N PRO A 159 -10.09 19.72 -1.55
CA PRO A 159 -9.95 19.78 -2.99
C PRO A 159 -11.28 19.42 -3.68
N GLY A 160 -11.43 19.82 -4.94
CA GLY A 160 -12.66 19.56 -5.70
C GLY A 160 -13.07 18.08 -5.73
N GLN A 161 -14.31 17.80 -6.13
CA GLN A 161 -14.98 16.49 -6.01
C GLN A 161 -14.14 15.26 -6.40
N LYS A 162 -13.25 15.37 -7.40
CA LYS A 162 -12.36 14.28 -7.86
C LYS A 162 -11.43 13.75 -6.76
N MET A 163 -11.13 14.57 -5.76
CA MET A 163 -10.17 14.27 -4.69
C MET A 163 -10.83 14.08 -3.33
N ALA A 164 -12.16 14.20 -3.23
CA ALA A 164 -12.91 13.99 -1.98
C ALA A 164 -12.67 12.60 -1.37
N LYS A 165 -12.40 11.59 -2.20
CA LYS A 165 -12.06 10.22 -1.75
C LYS A 165 -10.81 10.13 -0.87
N TYR A 166 -9.92 11.13 -0.93
CA TYR A 166 -8.68 11.17 -0.14
C TYR A 166 -8.83 11.98 1.16
N GLN A 167 -10.00 12.57 1.42
CA GLN A 167 -10.24 13.35 2.63
C GLN A 167 -10.14 12.48 3.88
N ILE A 168 -10.70 11.27 3.82
CA ILE A 168 -10.63 10.28 4.90
C ILE A 168 -9.18 9.86 5.21
N ASP A 169 -8.33 9.79 4.19
CA ASP A 169 -6.89 9.55 4.40
C ASP A 169 -6.25 10.73 5.15
N GLN A 170 -6.70 11.97 4.93
CA GLN A 170 -6.18 13.13 5.66
C GLN A 170 -6.62 13.16 7.11
N GLU A 171 -7.85 12.75 7.41
CA GLU A 171 -8.32 12.56 8.79
C GLU A 171 -7.44 11.55 9.52
N PHE A 172 -7.14 10.41 8.86
CA PHE A 172 -6.23 9.41 9.40
C PHE A 172 -4.81 9.97 9.60
N TYR A 173 -4.24 10.66 8.60
CA TYR A 173 -2.89 11.23 8.70
C TYR A 173 -2.77 12.30 9.78
N LEU A 174 -3.82 13.09 10.01
CA LEU A 174 -3.84 14.09 11.08
C LEU A 174 -3.84 13.42 12.45
N ALA A 175 -4.70 12.41 12.65
CA ALA A 175 -4.73 11.62 13.87
C ALA A 175 -3.37 10.93 14.12
N LEU A 176 -2.79 10.34 13.07
CA LEU A 176 -1.47 9.71 13.12
C LEU A 176 -0.37 10.70 13.52
N ALA A 177 -0.33 11.88 12.90
CA ALA A 177 0.65 12.92 13.23
C ALA A 177 0.55 13.41 14.68
N LYS A 178 -0.66 13.40 15.26
CA LYS A 178 -0.93 13.78 16.65
C LYS A 178 -0.74 12.64 17.65
N GLY A 179 -0.53 11.41 17.18
CA GLY A 179 -0.52 10.22 18.04
C GLY A 179 -1.89 9.89 18.65
N ASP A 180 -2.97 10.36 18.03
CA ASP A 180 -4.35 10.18 18.53
C ASP A 180 -4.92 8.83 18.08
N VAL A 181 -4.66 7.79 18.89
CA VAL A 181 -5.12 6.41 18.62
C VAL A 181 -6.65 6.31 18.52
N PRO A 182 -7.46 6.87 19.44
CA PRO A 182 -8.91 6.87 19.31
C PRO A 182 -9.42 7.48 18.00
N ALA A 183 -8.83 8.60 17.56
CA ALA A 183 -9.21 9.21 16.28
C ALA A 183 -8.81 8.33 15.08
N MET A 184 -7.63 7.70 15.11
CA MET A 184 -7.23 6.73 14.08
C MET A 184 -8.22 5.56 13.98
N GLU A 185 -8.61 4.97 15.11
CA GLU A 185 -9.60 3.89 15.16
C GLU A 185 -10.97 4.33 14.61
N GLN A 186 -11.43 5.53 14.97
CA GLN A 186 -12.69 6.08 14.47
C GLN A 186 -12.67 6.22 12.94
N VAL A 187 -11.58 6.74 12.37
CA VAL A 187 -11.42 6.86 10.91
C VAL A 187 -11.42 5.48 10.25
N LEU A 188 -10.65 4.52 10.78
CA LEU A 188 -10.62 3.15 10.26
C LEU A 188 -11.99 2.47 10.31
N ASN A 189 -12.75 2.62 11.39
CA ASN A 189 -14.09 2.08 11.53
C ASN A 189 -15.07 2.67 10.50
N SER A 190 -14.88 3.92 10.11
CA SER A 190 -15.69 4.53 9.05
C SER A 190 -15.38 3.96 7.65
N LEU A 191 -14.15 3.49 7.41
CA LEU A 191 -13.71 2.83 6.17
C LEU A 191 -14.13 1.37 6.09
N THR A 192 -14.05 0.65 7.22
CA THR A 192 -14.26 -0.81 7.30
C THR A 192 -15.66 -1.20 7.78
N GLY A 193 -16.46 -0.23 8.21
CA GLY A 193 -17.82 -0.46 8.67
C GLY A 193 -18.75 -1.01 7.57
N PRO A 194 -19.89 -1.62 7.93
CA PRO A 194 -20.80 -2.32 7.02
C PRO A 194 -21.46 -1.48 5.90
N LYS A 195 -21.07 -0.21 5.73
CA LYS A 195 -21.40 0.60 4.54
C LYS A 195 -20.49 0.33 3.34
N ALA A 196 -19.48 -0.54 3.47
CA ALA A 196 -18.61 -0.95 2.37
C ALA A 196 -19.35 -1.84 1.35
N LYS A 197 -19.95 -1.19 0.35
CA LYS A 197 -20.37 -1.70 -0.99
C LYS A 197 -21.22 -2.99 -1.02
N LYS A 198 -22.48 -2.81 -1.43
CA LYS A 198 -23.35 -3.89 -1.95
C LYS A 198 -22.60 -4.64 -3.06
N CYS A 199 -22.43 -5.95 -2.92
CA CYS A 199 -22.21 -6.81 -4.08
C CYS A 199 -23.55 -6.83 -4.82
N GLY A 200 -23.57 -6.52 -6.11
CA GLY A 200 -24.77 -6.71 -6.90
C GLY A 200 -25.07 -8.21 -6.93
N ASP A 201 -26.26 -8.60 -6.50
CA ASP A 201 -26.80 -9.92 -6.74
C ASP A 201 -26.86 -10.10 -8.28
N GLN A 202 -26.06 -11.01 -8.81
CA GLN A 202 -26.32 -11.66 -10.10
C GLN A 202 -27.10 -12.94 -9.82
#